data_AF-A0ABD0Z474-F1
#
_entry.id   AF-A0ABD0Z474-F1
#
_cell.length_a   1.000
_cell.length_b   1.000
_cell.length_c   1.000
_cell.angle_alpha   90.00
_cell.angle_beta   90.00
_cell.angle_gamma   90.00
#
_symmetry.space_group_name_H-M   'P 1'
#
loop_
_entity.id
_entity.type
_entity.pdbx_description
1 polymer ?
#
loop_
_entity_poly.entity_id
_entity_poly.type
_entity_poly.pdbx_seq_one_letter_code
_entity_poly.pdbx_strand_id
1 'polypeptide(L)'
;MFSCAPERTGAPNGDPPHKRNKPSHPNRLPDALDLFITSGLPGIHSLSQVLNDLYSDHSPVLTTSLDQILESPLLILTPGHTDWNYFARSLHSVINLRVHLKTQEDLDETVQELTLAVQRTARNSSPNSEI
;
A
#
# COMPACT_ATOMS: atom_id res chain seq x y z
N MET A 1 -9.66 25.36 -12.09
CA MET A 1 -10.85 25.34 -12.97
C MET A 1 -10.65 24.18 -13.93
N PHE A 2 -11.22 23.01 -13.63
CA PHE A 2 -11.06 21.83 -14.48
C PHE A 2 -11.96 21.99 -15.70
N SER A 3 -11.35 22.25 -16.86
CA SER A 3 -12.01 22.12 -18.15
C SER A 3 -11.45 20.86 -18.80
N CYS A 4 -12.22 19.77 -18.73
CA CYS A 4 -12.04 18.66 -19.66
C CYS A 4 -12.99 18.92 -20.84
N ALA A 5 -12.43 19.34 -21.97
CA ALA A 5 -13.18 19.35 -23.22
C ALA A 5 -13.40 17.90 -23.69
N PRO A 6 -14.55 17.57 -24.31
CA PRO A 6 -14.73 16.27 -24.93
C PRO A 6 -14.30 16.35 -26.40
N GLU A 7 -13.22 15.67 -26.76
CA GLU A 7 -12.95 15.38 -28.17
C GLU A 7 -13.73 14.13 -28.57
N ARG A 8 -14.82 14.33 -29.32
CA ARG A 8 -15.46 13.26 -30.10
C ARG A 8 -14.67 13.08 -31.38
N THR A 9 -13.99 11.95 -31.51
CA THR A 9 -13.74 11.31 -32.81
C THR A 9 -14.17 9.86 -32.71
N GLY A 10 -15.17 9.50 -33.51
CA GLY A 10 -15.66 8.14 -33.61
C GLY A 10 -14.74 7.30 -34.48
N ALA A 11 -14.44 6.09 -34.01
CA ALA A 11 -14.23 4.93 -34.86
C ALA A 11 -14.60 3.66 -34.08
N PRO A 12 -15.06 2.60 -34.77
CA PRO A 12 -15.87 1.54 -34.22
C PRO A 12 -14.99 0.39 -33.72
N ASN A 13 -15.31 -0.13 -32.55
CA ASN A 13 -15.22 -1.54 -32.13
C ASN A 13 -15.22 -1.53 -30.60
N GLY A 14 -16.15 -2.28 -30.01
CA GLY A 14 -16.41 -2.26 -28.58
C GLY A 14 -15.20 -2.73 -27.80
N ASP A 15 -14.45 -1.80 -27.22
CA ASP A 15 -13.70 -2.09 -26.03
C ASP A 15 -14.71 -2.45 -24.93
N PRO A 16 -14.59 -3.63 -24.30
CA PRO A 16 -15.46 -3.96 -23.18
C PRO A 16 -15.24 -2.91 -22.10
N PRO A 17 -16.31 -2.46 -21.39
CA PRO A 17 -16.14 -1.51 -20.31
C PRO A 17 -15.13 -2.08 -19.32
N HIS A 18 -14.01 -1.37 -19.15
CA HIS A 18 -13.00 -1.68 -18.16
C HIS A 18 -13.73 -1.88 -16.83
N LYS A 19 -13.76 -3.12 -16.32
CA LYS A 19 -14.59 -3.49 -15.18
C LYS A 19 -14.08 -2.74 -13.95
N ARG A 20 -14.72 -1.62 -13.67
CA ARG A 20 -14.55 -0.85 -12.44
C ARG A 20 -15.31 -1.55 -11.33
N ASN A 21 -14.68 -1.68 -10.17
CA ASN A 21 -15.14 -2.25 -8.91
C ASN A 21 -16.66 -2.47 -8.85
N LYS A 22 -17.09 -3.73 -8.77
CA LYS A 22 -18.51 -4.06 -8.58
C LYS A 22 -18.83 -3.92 -7.09
N PRO A 23 -19.66 -2.96 -6.68
CA PRO A 23 -20.06 -2.92 -5.30
C PRO A 23 -20.89 -4.16 -4.95
N SER A 24 -20.65 -4.72 -3.77
CA SER A 24 -21.39 -5.87 -3.24
C SER A 24 -22.89 -5.61 -3.06
N HIS A 25 -23.32 -4.34 -3.10
CA HIS A 25 -24.72 -3.94 -3.05
C HIS A 25 -25.17 -3.29 -4.37
N PRO A 26 -26.35 -3.67 -4.90
CA PRO A 26 -26.85 -3.20 -6.19
C PRO A 26 -27.18 -1.70 -6.24
N ASN A 27 -27.32 -1.05 -5.09
CA ASN A 27 -27.65 0.39 -4.97
C ASN A 27 -26.42 1.28 -4.77
N ARG A 28 -25.20 0.74 -4.85
CA ARG A 28 -23.97 1.53 -4.76
C ARG A 28 -23.43 1.74 -6.17
N LEU A 29 -22.89 2.93 -6.41
CA LEU A 29 -22.17 3.24 -7.64
C LEU A 29 -20.72 2.76 -7.50
N PRO A 30 -20.07 2.35 -8.61
CA PRO A 30 -18.65 2.03 -8.59
C PRO A 30 -17.84 3.29 -8.23
N ASP A 31 -16.90 3.14 -7.29
CA ASP A 31 -15.99 4.20 -6.85
C ASP A 31 -14.53 3.86 -7.19
N ALA A 32 -13.70 4.88 -7.36
CA ALA A 32 -12.27 4.78 -7.66
C ALA A 32 -11.46 5.21 -6.42
N LEU A 33 -11.20 4.25 -5.53
CA LEU A 33 -10.48 4.49 -4.28
C LEU A 33 -8.98 4.22 -4.39
N ASP A 34 -8.57 3.37 -5.32
CA ASP A 34 -7.17 2.99 -5.53
C ASP A 34 -6.53 3.95 -6.53
N LEU A 35 -5.64 4.82 -6.04
CA LEU A 35 -4.99 5.86 -6.81
C LEU A 35 -3.46 5.69 -6.74
N PHE A 36 -2.81 5.78 -7.90
CA PHE A 36 -1.35 5.93 -7.98
C PHE A 36 -1.03 7.39 -8.31
N ILE A 37 -0.47 8.12 -7.35
CA ILE A 37 -0.11 9.53 -7.51
C ILE A 37 1.42 9.63 -7.53
N THR A 38 1.96 10.24 -8.58
CA THR A 38 3.40 10.42 -8.76
C THR A 38 3.70 11.83 -9.28
N SER A 39 4.87 12.36 -8.94
CA SER A 39 5.40 13.62 -9.44
C SER A 39 6.79 13.39 -10.03
N GLY A 40 7.05 13.92 -11.22
CA GLY A 40 8.37 13.86 -11.86
C GLY A 40 8.59 12.66 -12.79
N LEU A 41 7.60 11.80 -13.00
CA LEU A 41 7.64 10.80 -14.08
C LEU A 41 7.13 11.43 -15.39
N PRO A 42 7.83 11.26 -16.53
CA PRO A 42 7.29 11.69 -17.82
C PRO A 42 6.08 10.79 -18.14
N GLY A 43 4.89 11.37 -18.24
CA GLY A 43 3.62 10.62 -18.42
C GLY A 43 3.56 9.75 -19.69
N ILE A 44 4.52 9.90 -20.60
CA ILE A 44 4.65 9.14 -21.85
C ILE A 44 5.19 7.73 -21.60
N HIS A 45 5.83 7.47 -20.45
CA HIS A 45 6.50 6.21 -20.15
C HIS A 45 5.75 5.30 -19.19
N SER A 46 4.51 5.66 -18.82
CA SER A 46 3.72 4.92 -17.84
C SER A 46 2.44 4.32 -18.44
N LEU A 47 2.14 3.07 -18.09
CA LEU A 47 0.92 2.35 -18.43
C LEU A 47 0.22 1.93 -17.13
N SER A 48 -1.05 2.30 -16.95
CA SER A 48 -1.87 1.89 -15.82
C SER A 48 -3.04 1.02 -16.25
N GLN A 49 -3.26 -0.10 -15.57
CA GLN A 49 -4.36 -1.02 -15.80
C GLN A 49 -5.00 -1.48 -14.49
N VAL A 50 -6.30 -1.77 -14.53
CA VAL A 50 -7.00 -2.40 -13.40
C VAL A 50 -6.93 -3.90 -13.61
N LEU A 51 -6.43 -4.62 -12.63
CA LEU A 51 -6.39 -6.08 -12.62
C LEU A 51 -7.72 -6.61 -12.12
N ASN A 52 -8.36 -7.48 -12.90
CA ASN A 52 -9.62 -8.09 -12.52
C ASN A 52 -9.36 -9.31 -11.63
N ASP A 53 -8.93 -9.04 -10.40
CA ASP A 53 -8.71 -10.05 -9.37
C ASP A 53 -9.98 -10.27 -8.53
N LEU A 54 -10.25 -11.51 -8.13
CA LEU A 54 -11.46 -11.92 -7.40
C LEU A 54 -11.20 -12.19 -5.91
N TYR A 55 -9.97 -12.01 -5.43
CA TYR A 55 -9.62 -12.26 -4.03
C TYR A 55 -10.05 -11.13 -3.07
N SER A 56 -10.55 -9.99 -3.59
CA SER A 56 -10.98 -8.83 -2.81
C SER A 56 -12.23 -8.18 -3.43
N ASP A 57 -12.92 -7.35 -2.64
CA ASP A 57 -14.01 -6.47 -3.11
C ASP A 57 -13.48 -5.21 -3.84
N HIS A 58 -12.15 -5.08 -3.95
CA HIS A 58 -11.46 -4.06 -4.74
C HIS A 58 -10.54 -4.69 -5.79
N SER A 59 -10.55 -4.14 -7.01
CA SER A 59 -9.68 -4.55 -8.11
C SER A 59 -8.35 -3.77 -8.06
N PRO A 60 -7.18 -4.44 -7.97
CA PRO A 60 -5.90 -3.75 -7.87
C PRO A 60 -5.60 -2.90 -9.12
N VAL A 61 -4.90 -1.78 -8.93
CA VAL A 61 -4.39 -0.94 -10.02
C VAL A 61 -2.89 -1.18 -10.18
N LEU A 62 -2.48 -1.62 -11.37
CA LEU A 62 -1.08 -1.83 -11.73
C LEU A 62 -0.61 -0.69 -12.63
N THR A 63 0.45 0.00 -12.22
CA THR A 63 1.15 0.99 -13.05
C THR A 63 2.56 0.49 -13.36
N THR A 64 2.93 0.48 -14.64
CA THR A 64 4.27 0.15 -15.13
C THR A 64 4.90 1.39 -15.74
N SER A 65 6.16 1.70 -15.40
CA SER A 65 6.90 2.83 -15.98
C SER A 65 8.24 2.38 -16.56
N LEU A 66 8.66 2.97 -17.67
CA LEU A 66 9.98 2.77 -18.29
C LEU A 66 11.00 3.78 -17.74
N ASP A 67 11.34 3.65 -16.46
CA ASP A 67 12.36 4.49 -15.81
C ASP A 67 13.59 3.68 -15.43
N GLN A 68 14.77 4.29 -15.51
CA GLN A 68 15.97 3.73 -14.89
C GLN A 68 15.83 3.86 -13.38
N ILE A 69 15.62 2.73 -12.70
CA ILE A 69 15.63 2.66 -11.25
C ILE A 69 17.09 2.88 -10.82
N LEU A 70 17.40 4.07 -10.30
CA LEU A 70 18.58 4.20 -9.45
C LEU A 70 18.27 3.40 -8.19
N GLU A 71 19.01 2.31 -7.95
CA GLU A 71 18.85 1.53 -6.73
C GLU A 71 19.28 2.37 -5.53
N SER A 72 18.32 3.06 -4.94
CA SER A 72 18.42 3.62 -3.60
C SER A 72 18.10 2.50 -2.61
N PRO A 73 18.81 2.39 -1.48
CA PRO A 73 18.44 1.44 -0.45
C PRO A 73 16.99 1.69 -0.02
N LEU A 74 16.14 0.71 -0.31
CA LEU A 74 14.75 0.72 0.10
C LEU A 74 14.68 0.87 1.63
N LEU A 75 14.07 1.94 2.11
CA LEU A 75 13.78 2.12 3.54
C LEU A 75 12.59 1.24 3.92
N ILE A 76 12.78 -0.07 3.90
CA ILE A 76 11.77 -1.07 4.28
C ILE A 76 11.92 -1.44 5.76
N LEU A 77 10.78 -1.63 6.43
CA LEU A 77 10.75 -2.01 7.84
C LEU A 77 11.36 -3.40 8.08
N THR A 78 11.14 -4.31 7.13
CA THR A 78 11.56 -5.71 7.18
C THR A 78 12.43 -5.98 5.95
N PRO A 79 13.77 -5.95 6.08
CA PRO A 79 14.64 -6.01 4.91
C PRO A 79 14.70 -7.39 4.26
N GLY A 80 14.38 -8.47 5.00
CA GLY A 80 14.23 -9.83 4.47
C GLY A 80 12.88 -10.49 4.77
N HIS A 81 12.81 -11.81 4.58
CA HIS A 81 11.64 -12.61 4.92
C HIS A 81 11.45 -12.66 6.46
N THR A 82 10.26 -12.31 6.92
CA THR A 82 9.93 -12.30 8.35
C THR A 82 9.66 -13.70 8.88
N ASP A 83 10.42 -14.14 9.88
CA ASP A 83 10.04 -15.27 10.75
C ASP A 83 8.94 -14.81 11.73
N TRP A 84 7.69 -15.07 11.37
CA TRP A 84 6.52 -14.70 12.18
C TRP A 84 6.48 -15.36 13.56
N ASN A 85 7.02 -16.57 13.70
CA ASN A 85 7.06 -17.26 15.00
C ASN A 85 8.11 -16.63 15.92
N TYR A 86 9.26 -16.25 15.37
CA TYR A 86 10.27 -15.50 16.11
C TYR A 86 9.79 -14.08 16.44
N PHE A 87 9.13 -13.40 15.50
CA PHE A 87 8.52 -12.09 15.72
C PHE A 87 7.52 -12.13 16.88
N ALA A 88 6.56 -13.06 16.84
CA ALA A 88 5.52 -13.16 17.87
C ALA A 88 6.11 -13.42 19.26
N ARG A 89 7.05 -14.38 19.38
CA ARG A 89 7.72 -14.69 20.64
C ARG A 89 8.54 -13.52 21.17
N SER A 90 9.31 -12.88 20.29
CA SER A 90 10.15 -11.74 20.65
C SER A 90 9.30 -10.54 21.08
N LEU A 91 8.24 -10.22 20.34
CA LEU A 91 7.34 -9.11 20.67
C LEU A 91 6.65 -9.36 22.01
N HIS A 92 6.14 -10.57 22.22
CA HIS A 92 5.51 -10.96 23.48
C HIS A 92 6.47 -10.84 24.68
N SER A 93 7.78 -11.04 24.46
CA SER A 93 8.78 -10.92 25.54
C SER A 93 9.12 -9.48 25.92
N VAL A 94 8.92 -8.52 25.01
CA VAL A 94 9.33 -7.12 25.21
C VAL A 94 8.16 -6.16 25.44
N ILE A 95 6.94 -6.53 25.03
CA ILE A 95 5.78 -5.67 25.16
C ILE A 95 5.25 -5.65 26.60
N ASN A 96 5.01 -4.46 27.14
CA ASN A 96 4.32 -4.29 28.42
C ASN A 96 2.90 -3.77 28.17
N LEU A 97 1.89 -4.60 28.46
CA LEU A 97 0.48 -4.22 28.31
C LEU A 97 -0.13 -3.64 29.60
N ARG A 98 0.63 -3.55 30.69
CA ARG A 98 0.18 -3.01 31.99
C ARG A 98 0.59 -1.55 32.15
N VAL A 99 0.36 -0.76 31.11
CA VAL A 99 0.63 0.68 31.09
C VAL A 99 -0.57 1.46 31.62
N HIS A 100 -0.31 2.55 32.33
CA HIS A 100 -1.36 3.47 32.78
C HIS A 100 -1.50 4.56 31.72
N LEU A 101 -2.70 4.75 31.20
CA LEU A 101 -3.00 5.74 30.15
C LEU A 101 -3.88 6.86 30.73
N LYS A 102 -3.36 7.58 31.73
CA LYS A 102 -4.14 8.57 32.49
C LYS A 102 -3.91 9.98 31.99
N THR A 103 -2.74 10.26 31.44
CA THR A 103 -2.34 11.55 30.91
C THR A 103 -2.13 11.48 29.40
N GLN A 104 -2.03 12.64 28.75
CA GLN A 104 -1.68 12.69 27.33
C GLN A 104 -0.24 12.23 27.13
N GLU A 105 0.65 12.60 28.05
CA GLU A 105 2.04 12.19 28.07
C GLU A 105 2.17 10.66 28.16
N ASP A 106 1.39 10.02 29.02
CA ASP A 106 1.34 8.55 29.14
C ASP A 106 0.96 7.88 27.80
N LEU A 107 0.02 8.49 27.06
CA LEU A 107 -0.42 7.99 25.76
C LEU A 107 0.69 8.12 24.71
N ASP A 108 1.28 9.31 24.60
CA ASP A 108 2.33 9.59 23.61
C ASP A 108 3.56 8.69 23.85
N GLU A 109 3.97 8.53 25.11
CA GLU A 109 5.06 7.63 25.50
C GLU A 109 4.73 6.17 25.17
N THR A 110 3.54 5.69 25.57
CA THR A 110 3.13 4.30 25.29
C THR A 110 3.10 4.01 23.79
N VAL A 111 2.57 4.93 22.98
CA VAL A 111 2.53 4.79 21.52
C VAL A 111 3.93 4.72 20.95
N GLN A 112 4.84 5.57 21.42
CA GLN A 112 6.23 5.55 20.99
C GLN A 112 6.92 4.24 21.36
N GLU A 113 6.77 3.78 22.60
CA GLU A 113 7.35 2.51 23.07
C GLU A 113 6.84 1.30 22.29
N LEU A 114 5.52 1.22 22.10
CA LEU A 114 4.90 0.15 21.31
C LEU A 114 5.41 0.16 19.86
N THR A 115 5.47 1.35 19.26
CA THR A 115 5.98 1.52 17.88
C THR A 115 7.41 1.03 17.77
N LEU A 116 8.29 1.45 18.70
CA LEU A 116 9.69 1.03 18.72
C LEU A 116 9.84 -0.48 18.96
N ALA A 117 9.04 -1.07 19.85
CA ALA A 117 9.05 -2.50 20.14
C ALA A 117 8.66 -3.32 18.89
N VAL A 118 7.60 -2.92 18.20
CA VAL A 118 7.17 -3.57 16.94
C VAL A 118 8.24 -3.41 15.86
N GLN A 119 8.75 -2.20 15.65
CA GLN A 119 9.74 -1.94 14.60
C GLN A 119 11.05 -2.71 14.80
N ARG A 120 11.58 -2.72 16.03
CA ARG A 120 12.81 -3.46 16.37
C ARG A 120 12.61 -4.96 16.20
N THR A 121 11.49 -5.47 16.70
CA THR A 121 11.18 -6.90 16.59
C THR A 121 10.99 -7.32 15.14
N ALA A 122 10.31 -6.51 14.33
CA ALA A 122 10.11 -6.76 12.91
C ALA A 122 11.44 -6.83 12.15
N ARG A 123 12.35 -5.88 12.38
CA ARG A 123 13.70 -5.87 11.78
C ARG A 123 14.50 -7.11 12.18
N ASN A 124 14.53 -7.43 13.47
CA ASN A 124 15.29 -8.58 13.99
C ASN A 124 14.74 -9.93 13.50
N SER A 125 13.43 -9.98 13.22
CA SER A 125 12.78 -11.18 12.68
C SER A 125 12.89 -11.31 11.17
N SER A 126 13.44 -10.29 10.51
CA SER A 126 13.54 -10.20 9.05
C SER A 126 14.98 -9.85 8.65
N PRO A 127 15.99 -10.61 9.10
CA PRO A 127 17.37 -10.29 8.79
C PRO A 127 17.57 -10.24 7.27
N ASN A 128 18.40 -9.32 6.81
CA ASN A 128 18.87 -9.36 5.43
C ASN A 128 19.58 -10.70 5.26
N SER A 129 18.99 -11.60 4.48
CA SER A 129 19.73 -12.71 3.90
C SER A 129 20.79 -12.07 3.02
N GLU A 130 22.03 -12.01 3.50
CA GLU A 130 23.19 -11.65 2.67
C GLU A 130 23.11 -12.48 1.37
N ILE A 131 23.04 -11.80 0.24
CA ILE A 131 23.41 -12.34 -1.07
C ILE A 131 24.92 -12.17 -1.20
#